data_AF-A0A150FWL5-F1
#
_entry.id   AF-A0A150FWL5-F1
#
_cell.length_a   1.000
_cell.length_b   1.000
_cell.length_c   1.000
_cell.angle_alpha   90.00
_cell.angle_beta   90.00
_cell.angle_gamma   90.00
#
_symmetry.space_group_name_H-M   'P 1'
#
loop_
_entity.id
_entity.type
_entity.pdbx_description
1 polymer ?
#
loop_
_entity_poly.entity_id
_entity_poly.type
_entity_poly.pdbx_seq_one_letter_code
_entity_poly.pdbx_strand_id
1 'polypeptide(L)'
;MAAFPLRLDAVADIVQVLFLEACADNETIHKALESARCLRVRGPVVAAWARHLASAWGSELGIQLDAAALAQYESFDGVPTGLLDNMFVPRTEEEATVLRSQWAFDREGMSPGVPSFYSDAAAPEQLSAAATVAAAAHDALCEQRQAPAPSATAAAHEVAAGALGP
;
A
#
# COMPACT_ATOMS: atom_id res chain seq x y z
N MET A 1 -10.75 7.86 -20.87
CA MET A 1 -10.83 6.38 -20.81
C MET A 1 -9.64 5.89 -19.99
N ALA A 2 -9.87 5.01 -19.02
CA ALA A 2 -8.78 4.44 -18.23
C ALA A 2 -8.12 3.30 -19.02
N ALA A 3 -6.80 3.33 -19.15
CA ALA A 3 -6.05 2.23 -19.75
C ALA A 3 -5.94 1.07 -18.75
N PHE A 4 -5.95 -0.16 -19.25
CA PHE A 4 -6.03 -1.38 -18.44
C PHE A 4 -4.95 -2.40 -18.88
N PRO A 5 -4.30 -3.15 -17.98
CA PRO A 5 -4.40 -3.07 -16.51
C PRO A 5 -3.84 -1.75 -15.98
N LEU A 6 -4.24 -1.41 -14.75
CA LEU A 6 -3.61 -0.31 -14.00
C LEU A 6 -2.10 -0.59 -13.89
N ARG A 7 -1.26 0.44 -13.99
CA ARG A 7 0.18 0.26 -13.78
C ARG A 7 0.49 -0.19 -12.36
N LEU A 8 1.57 -0.97 -12.18
CA LEU A 8 1.95 -1.54 -10.87
C LEU A 8 2.27 -0.46 -9.83
N ASP A 9 2.84 0.67 -10.26
CA ASP A 9 3.16 1.83 -9.42
C ASP A 9 1.90 2.51 -8.85
N ALA A 10 0.80 2.52 -9.62
CA ALA A 10 -0.47 3.10 -9.21
C ALA A 10 -1.33 2.20 -8.31
N VAL A 11 -0.96 0.93 -8.09
CA VAL A 11 -1.73 0.02 -7.22
C VAL A 11 -1.81 0.57 -5.79
N ALA A 12 -0.76 1.24 -5.34
CA ALA A 12 -0.68 1.82 -4.00
C ALA A 12 -1.54 3.08 -3.82
N ASP A 13 -2.10 3.62 -4.90
CA ASP A 13 -3.04 4.75 -4.84
C ASP A 13 -4.47 4.32 -4.52
N ILE A 14 -4.77 3.05 -4.72
CA ILE A 14 -6.13 2.49 -4.59
C ILE A 14 -6.24 1.39 -3.52
N VAL A 15 -5.10 0.87 -3.05
CA VAL A 15 -5.05 -0.15 -2.01
C VAL A 15 -4.17 0.35 -0.88
N GLN A 16 -4.71 0.31 0.35
CA GLN A 16 -3.98 0.57 1.58
C GLN A 16 -3.74 -0.75 2.32
N VAL A 17 -2.51 -0.95 2.82
CA VAL A 17 -2.14 -2.11 3.63
C VAL A 17 -2.04 -1.67 5.08
N LEU A 18 -2.78 -2.35 5.96
CA LEU A 18 -2.78 -2.10 7.41
C LEU A 18 -2.21 -3.32 8.13
N PHE A 19 -1.22 -3.09 8.99
CA PHE A 19 -0.69 -4.12 9.89
C PHE A 19 -1.41 -4.05 11.23
N LEU A 20 -1.89 -5.19 11.74
CA LEU A 20 -2.78 -5.23 12.93
C LEU A 20 -2.02 -5.43 14.25
N GLU A 21 -0.70 -5.60 14.21
CA GLU A 21 0.13 -5.82 15.40
C GLU A 21 1.16 -4.69 15.55
N ALA A 22 1.47 -4.32 16.79
CA ALA A 22 2.46 -3.30 17.05
C ALA A 22 3.85 -3.78 16.62
N CYS A 23 4.56 -2.98 15.83
CA CYS A 23 5.91 -3.34 15.40
C CYS A 23 6.85 -2.13 15.35
N ALA A 24 8.01 -2.29 15.97
CA ALA A 24 9.03 -1.24 16.07
C ALA A 24 9.96 -1.18 14.85
N ASP A 25 10.08 -2.28 14.08
CA ASP A 25 11.09 -2.40 13.02
C ASP A 25 10.46 -2.58 11.63
N ASN A 26 10.77 -1.64 10.74
CA ASN A 26 10.30 -1.67 9.35
C ASN A 26 10.90 -2.83 8.55
N GLU A 27 12.13 -3.24 8.81
CA GLU A 27 12.77 -4.31 8.03
C GLU A 27 12.06 -5.66 8.26
N THR A 28 11.72 -5.95 9.51
CA THR A 28 10.94 -7.14 9.89
C THR A 28 9.56 -7.14 9.21
N ILE A 29 8.92 -5.99 9.09
CA ILE A 29 7.58 -5.87 8.49
C ILE A 29 7.65 -6.05 6.98
N HIS A 30 8.63 -5.44 6.30
CA HIS A 30 8.81 -5.62 4.86
C HIS A 30 8.94 -7.11 4.52
N LYS A 31 9.78 -7.86 5.26
CA LYS A 31 9.93 -9.30 5.09
C LYS A 31 8.63 -10.07 5.33
N ALA A 32 7.86 -9.68 6.35
CA ALA A 32 6.56 -10.29 6.64
C ALA A 32 5.57 -10.06 5.49
N LEU A 33 5.47 -8.83 4.97
CA LEU A 33 4.58 -8.48 3.87
C LEU A 33 4.98 -9.14 2.54
N GLU A 34 6.28 -9.21 2.23
CA GLU A 34 6.78 -9.93 1.06
C GLU A 34 6.40 -11.42 1.08
N SER A 35 6.31 -12.01 2.27
CA SER A 35 5.88 -13.40 2.44
C SER A 35 4.34 -13.60 2.44
N ALA A 36 3.57 -12.50 2.54
CA ALA A 36 2.12 -12.54 2.65
C ALA A 36 1.47 -12.90 1.31
N ARG A 37 0.91 -14.11 1.23
CA ARG A 37 0.31 -14.64 -0.01
C ARG A 37 -0.84 -13.79 -0.56
N CYS A 38 -1.57 -13.09 0.31
CA CYS A 38 -2.69 -12.22 -0.09
C CYS A 38 -2.23 -10.96 -0.82
N LEU A 39 -0.99 -10.52 -0.64
CA LEU A 39 -0.42 -9.34 -1.31
C LEU A 39 0.33 -9.71 -2.60
N ARG A 40 0.60 -11.00 -2.82
CA ARG A 40 1.36 -11.46 -3.98
C ARG A 40 0.51 -11.39 -5.25
N VAL A 41 1.00 -10.64 -6.22
CA VAL A 41 0.42 -10.54 -7.55
C VAL A 41 1.19 -11.45 -8.51
N ARG A 42 0.46 -12.35 -9.16
CA ARG A 42 0.96 -13.20 -10.25
C ARG A 42 0.80 -12.45 -11.56
N GLY A 43 1.77 -11.61 -11.90
CA GLY A 43 1.65 -10.70 -13.04
C GLY A 43 1.32 -11.38 -14.38
N PRO A 44 1.93 -12.53 -14.76
CA PRO A 44 1.55 -13.24 -15.99
C PRO A 44 0.06 -13.61 -16.05
N VAL A 45 -0.55 -13.92 -14.91
CA VAL A 45 -2.00 -14.23 -14.82
C VAL A 45 -2.82 -12.96 -15.05
N VAL A 46 -2.41 -11.83 -14.47
CA VAL A 46 -3.07 -10.53 -14.69
C VAL A 46 -2.99 -10.12 -16.16
N ALA A 47 -1.81 -10.25 -16.78
CA ALA A 47 -1.64 -9.93 -18.20
C ALA A 47 -2.48 -10.84 -19.11
N ALA A 48 -2.54 -12.15 -18.84
CA ALA A 48 -3.38 -13.08 -19.58
C ALA A 48 -4.86 -12.76 -19.43
N TRP A 49 -5.31 -12.45 -18.20
CA TRP A 49 -6.68 -12.03 -17.94
C TRP A 49 -7.02 -10.72 -18.64
N ALA A 50 -6.09 -9.76 -18.67
CA ALA A 50 -6.32 -8.49 -19.32
C ALA A 50 -6.48 -8.62 -20.84
N ARG A 51 -5.63 -9.44 -21.48
CA ARG A 51 -5.77 -9.79 -22.89
C ARG A 51 -7.08 -10.51 -23.18
N HIS A 52 -7.47 -11.43 -22.31
CA HIS A 52 -8.75 -12.14 -22.46
C HIS A 52 -9.94 -11.17 -22.38
N LEU A 53 -9.95 -10.26 -21.40
CA LEU A 53 -10.99 -9.24 -21.25
C LEU A 53 -11.10 -8.36 -22.49
N ALA A 54 -9.97 -7.86 -23.00
CA ALA A 54 -9.94 -7.04 -24.20
C ALA A 54 -10.41 -7.82 -25.45
N SER A 55 -10.08 -9.11 -25.56
CA SER A 55 -10.51 -9.95 -26.66
C SER A 55 -12.01 -10.28 -26.61
N ALA A 56 -12.57 -10.52 -25.43
CA ALA A 56 -13.94 -10.99 -25.27
C ALA A 56 -14.95 -9.83 -25.20
N TRP A 57 -14.57 -8.70 -24.58
CA TRP A 57 -15.46 -7.58 -24.29
C TRP A 57 -14.87 -6.21 -24.65
N GLY A 58 -13.75 -6.15 -25.37
CA GLY A 58 -13.03 -4.90 -25.63
C GLY A 58 -13.88 -3.82 -26.30
N SER A 59 -14.72 -4.19 -27.26
CA SER A 59 -15.62 -3.25 -27.94
C SER A 59 -16.80 -2.80 -27.07
N GLU A 60 -17.33 -3.70 -26.23
CA GLU A 60 -18.51 -3.44 -25.39
C GLU A 60 -18.15 -2.60 -24.17
N LEU A 61 -17.01 -2.89 -23.55
CA LEU A 61 -16.54 -2.23 -22.32
C LEU A 61 -15.55 -1.09 -22.61
N GLY A 62 -15.20 -0.86 -23.88
CA GLY A 62 -14.22 0.16 -24.27
C GLY A 62 -12.84 -0.07 -23.65
N ILE A 63 -12.42 -1.34 -23.49
CA ILE A 63 -11.14 -1.67 -22.85
C ILE A 63 -10.01 -1.34 -23.80
N GLN A 64 -9.11 -0.45 -23.38
CA GLN A 64 -7.84 -0.20 -24.06
C GLN A 64 -6.70 -0.76 -23.25
N LEU A 65 -5.93 -1.64 -23.89
CA LEU A 65 -4.77 -2.25 -23.26
C LEU A 65 -3.61 -1.26 -23.16
N ASP A 66 -3.11 -1.03 -21.95
CA ASP A 66 -1.83 -0.36 -21.75
C ASP A 66 -0.69 -1.37 -22.00
N ALA A 67 0.01 -1.20 -23.11
CA ALA A 67 1.13 -2.06 -23.50
C ALA A 67 2.29 -1.99 -22.50
N ALA A 68 2.55 -0.82 -21.90
CA ALA A 68 3.62 -0.66 -20.92
C ALA A 68 3.26 -1.35 -19.60
N ALA A 69 2.00 -1.20 -19.14
CA ALA A 69 1.53 -1.92 -17.95
C ALA A 69 1.53 -3.43 -18.16
N LEU A 70 1.09 -3.92 -19.33
CA LEU A 70 1.14 -5.34 -19.67
C LEU A 70 2.55 -5.91 -19.60
N ALA A 71 3.53 -5.23 -20.21
CA ALA A 71 4.92 -5.66 -20.18
C ALA A 71 5.50 -5.74 -18.75
N GLN A 72 5.10 -4.80 -17.88
CA GLN A 72 5.46 -4.86 -16.45
C GLN A 72 4.89 -6.11 -15.79
N TYR A 73 3.59 -6.38 -15.95
CA TYR A 73 2.97 -7.56 -15.35
C TYR A 73 3.53 -8.88 -15.90
N GLU A 74 3.86 -8.97 -17.17
CA GLU A 74 4.40 -10.20 -17.75
C GLU A 74 5.72 -10.65 -17.13
N SER A 75 6.51 -9.70 -16.64
CA SER A 75 7.78 -9.96 -15.96
C SER A 75 7.70 -9.95 -14.43
N PHE A 76 6.53 -9.61 -13.88
CA PHE A 76 6.36 -9.40 -12.45
C PHE A 76 5.73 -10.61 -11.74
N ASP A 77 6.38 -11.08 -10.67
CA ASP A 77 5.77 -12.02 -9.72
C ASP A 77 6.26 -11.69 -8.31
N GLY A 78 5.37 -11.19 -7.46
CA GLY A 78 5.75 -10.71 -6.14
C GLY A 78 4.74 -9.76 -5.51
N VAL A 79 5.17 -9.04 -4.49
CA VAL A 79 4.38 -7.97 -3.86
C VAL A 79 4.79 -6.64 -4.48
N PRO A 80 3.85 -5.85 -5.03
CA PRO A 80 4.15 -4.52 -5.57
C PRO A 80 4.83 -3.64 -4.51
N THR A 81 5.98 -3.05 -4.84
CA THR A 81 6.77 -2.26 -3.89
C THR A 81 5.97 -1.08 -3.32
N GLY A 82 5.13 -0.44 -4.13
CA GLY A 82 4.27 0.65 -3.65
C GLY A 82 3.33 0.24 -2.51
N LEU A 83 2.94 -1.03 -2.41
CA LEU A 83 2.13 -1.51 -1.28
C LEU A 83 2.96 -1.70 0.00
N LEU A 84 4.26 -1.97 -0.14
CA LEU A 84 5.19 -2.01 0.98
C LEU A 84 5.49 -0.58 1.46
N ASP A 85 5.63 0.35 0.53
CA ASP A 85 5.96 1.76 0.85
C ASP A 85 4.77 2.51 1.47
N ASN A 86 3.54 2.18 1.09
CA ASN A 86 2.31 2.84 1.59
C ASN A 86 1.60 2.04 2.71
N MET A 87 2.30 1.16 3.42
CA MET A 87 1.72 0.43 4.55
C MET A 87 1.59 1.32 5.79
N PHE A 88 0.53 1.12 6.57
CA PHE A 88 0.44 1.63 7.93
C PHE A 88 0.78 0.54 8.95
N VAL A 89 1.66 0.89 9.88
CA VAL A 89 2.10 0.00 10.96
C VAL A 89 1.93 0.72 12.29
N PRO A 90 1.13 0.19 13.22
CA PRO A 90 1.03 0.73 14.55
C PRO A 90 2.37 0.57 15.29
N ARG A 91 2.82 1.62 15.96
CA ARG A 91 4.06 1.62 16.77
C ARG A 91 3.80 1.28 18.22
N THR A 92 2.54 1.41 18.66
CA THR A 92 2.12 1.11 20.02
C THR A 92 1.06 0.01 20.05
N GLU A 93 0.98 -0.69 21.16
CA GLU A 93 -0.06 -1.72 21.37
C GLU A 93 -1.47 -1.10 21.45
N GLU A 94 -1.55 0.18 21.83
CA GLU A 94 -2.78 0.96 21.84
C GLU A 94 -3.30 1.16 20.41
N GLU A 95 -2.45 1.62 19.49
CA GLU A 95 -2.78 1.77 18.06
C GLU A 95 -3.14 0.41 17.43
N ALA A 96 -2.42 -0.66 17.78
CA ALA A 96 -2.70 -2.01 17.28
C ALA A 96 -4.06 -2.53 17.78
N THR A 97 -4.38 -2.31 19.05
CA THR A 97 -5.68 -2.70 19.65
C THR A 97 -6.85 -2.00 18.97
N VAL A 98 -6.66 -0.72 18.69
CA VAL A 98 -7.58 0.12 17.96
C VAL A 98 -7.85 -0.45 16.55
N LEU A 99 -6.80 -0.76 15.79
CA LEU A 99 -6.94 -1.34 14.45
C LEU A 99 -7.62 -2.71 14.47
N ARG A 100 -7.25 -3.58 15.42
CA ARG A 100 -7.90 -4.90 15.58
C ARG A 100 -9.38 -4.77 15.89
N SER A 101 -9.76 -3.80 16.72
CA SER A 101 -11.16 -3.54 17.07
C SER A 101 -11.97 -3.08 15.86
N GLN A 102 -11.41 -2.16 15.05
CA GLN A 102 -12.04 -1.72 13.82
C GLN A 102 -12.18 -2.87 12.80
N TRP A 103 -11.11 -3.66 12.63
CA TRP A 103 -11.14 -4.81 11.72
C TRP A 103 -12.19 -5.86 12.13
N ALA A 104 -12.31 -6.14 13.43
CA ALA A 104 -13.33 -7.05 13.94
C ALA A 104 -14.76 -6.52 13.68
N PHE A 105 -14.98 -5.22 13.93
CA PHE A 105 -16.24 -4.55 13.65
C PHE A 105 -16.62 -4.62 12.15
N ASP A 106 -15.69 -4.30 11.26
CA ASP A 106 -15.92 -4.32 9.80
C ASP A 106 -16.24 -5.72 9.28
N ARG A 107 -15.65 -6.76 9.89
CA ARG A 107 -15.82 -8.15 9.45
C ARG A 107 -17.10 -8.79 9.96
N GLU A 108 -17.52 -8.46 11.17
CA GLU A 108 -18.70 -9.07 11.82
C GLU A 108 -19.99 -8.28 11.55
N GLY A 109 -19.86 -7.03 11.10
CA GLY A 109 -20.97 -6.09 10.98
C GLY A 109 -21.62 -5.79 12.33
N MET A 110 -22.59 -4.87 12.36
CA MET A 110 -23.51 -4.77 13.52
C MET A 110 -24.45 -5.98 13.53
N SER A 111 -23.97 -7.14 13.98
CA SER A 111 -24.83 -8.31 14.17
C SER A 111 -25.52 -8.23 15.53
N PRO A 112 -26.87 -8.11 15.60
CA PRO A 112 -27.61 -7.84 16.84
C PRO A 112 -27.79 -9.08 17.74
N GLY A 113 -26.81 -9.99 17.78
CA GLY A 113 -26.96 -11.25 18.49
C GLY A 113 -25.71 -12.08 18.72
N VAL A 114 -24.52 -11.59 18.35
CA VAL A 114 -23.28 -12.20 18.83
C VAL A 114 -23.00 -11.60 20.21
N PRO A 115 -22.91 -12.39 21.30
CA PRO A 115 -22.46 -11.87 22.57
C PRO A 115 -21.01 -11.45 22.37
N SER A 116 -20.84 -10.15 22.14
CA SER A 116 -19.56 -9.52 22.07
C SER A 116 -18.91 -9.70 23.43
N PHE A 117 -17.97 -10.62 23.51
CA PHE A 117 -17.05 -10.73 24.64
C PHE A 117 -16.18 -9.46 24.80
N TYR A 118 -16.37 -8.44 23.94
CA TYR A 118 -15.69 -7.15 23.95
C TYR A 118 -16.62 -5.93 24.06
N SER A 119 -17.94 -6.11 24.24
CA SER A 119 -18.91 -5.00 24.25
C SER A 119 -18.86 -4.15 25.52
N ASP A 120 -18.13 -4.57 26.55
CA ASP A 120 -17.93 -3.78 27.76
C ASP A 120 -16.53 -3.16 27.87
N ALA A 121 -15.63 -3.38 26.90
CA ALA A 121 -14.24 -2.92 27.01
C ALA A 121 -13.85 -1.83 26.01
N ALA A 122 -14.45 -1.80 24.81
CA ALA A 122 -14.16 -0.75 23.83
C ALA A 122 -15.17 0.41 23.96
N ALA A 123 -14.85 1.36 24.85
CA ALA A 123 -15.64 2.58 24.98
C ALA A 123 -15.82 3.26 23.60
N PRO A 124 -16.96 3.93 23.32
CA PRO A 124 -17.16 4.67 22.07
C PRO A 124 -16.06 5.71 21.80
N GLU A 125 -15.34 6.16 22.83
CA GLU A 125 -14.14 6.98 22.70
C GLU A 125 -12.96 6.26 22.02
N GLN A 126 -12.78 4.95 22.24
CA GLN A 126 -11.73 4.16 21.60
C GLN A 126 -12.03 3.89 20.12
N LEU A 127 -13.31 3.73 19.75
CA LEU A 127 -13.75 3.66 18.35
C LEU A 127 -13.62 5.01 17.63
N SER A 128 -13.91 6.12 18.33
CA SER A 128 -13.68 7.47 17.82
C SER A 128 -12.18 7.76 17.64
N ALA A 129 -11.36 7.34 18.62
CA ALA A 129 -9.91 7.38 18.52
C ALA A 129 -9.40 6.51 17.37
N ALA A 130 -10.04 5.36 17.11
CA ALA A 130 -9.72 4.50 15.97
C ALA A 130 -9.90 5.17 14.62
N ALA A 131 -11.08 5.76 14.41
CA ALA A 131 -11.37 6.51 13.21
C ALA A 131 -10.44 7.71 13.07
N THR A 132 -10.11 8.37 14.18
CA THR A 132 -9.18 9.51 14.20
C THR A 132 -7.75 9.09 13.87
N VAL A 133 -7.27 7.95 14.39
CA VAL A 133 -5.93 7.42 14.10
C VAL A 133 -5.84 6.93 12.66
N ALA A 134 -6.88 6.27 12.15
CA ALA A 134 -6.92 5.85 10.74
C ALA A 134 -6.98 7.07 9.80
N ALA A 135 -7.75 8.10 10.14
CA ALA A 135 -7.79 9.35 9.38
C ALA A 135 -6.46 10.12 9.47
N ALA A 136 -5.88 10.23 10.66
CA ALA A 136 -4.58 10.87 10.86
C ALA A 136 -3.44 10.11 10.16
N ALA A 137 -3.50 8.78 10.13
CA ALA A 137 -2.57 7.94 9.37
C ALA A 137 -2.70 8.20 7.87
N HIS A 138 -3.94 8.32 7.36
CA HIS A 138 -4.20 8.67 5.98
C HIS A 138 -3.69 10.09 5.64
N ASP A 139 -3.95 11.07 6.51
CA ASP A 139 -3.49 12.45 6.34
C ASP A 139 -1.97 12.58 6.41
N ALA A 140 -1.32 11.94 7.40
CA ALA A 140 0.14 11.95 7.54
C ALA A 140 0.85 11.34 6.32
N LEU A 141 0.28 10.28 5.73
CA LEU A 141 0.79 9.69 4.49
C LEU A 141 0.55 10.61 3.28
N CYS A 142 -0.59 11.31 3.23
CA CYS A 142 -0.85 12.30 2.18
C CYS A 142 0.11 13.50 2.25
N GLU A 143 0.45 13.97 3.45
CA GLU A 143 1.47 15.00 3.67
C GLU A 143 2.86 14.51 3.25
N GLN A 144 3.21 13.25 3.54
CA GLN A 144 4.47 12.65 3.12
C GLN A 144 4.58 12.50 1.60
N ARG A 145 3.45 12.27 0.90
CA ARG A 145 3.37 12.27 -0.58
C ARG A 145 3.53 13.67 -1.20
N GLN A 146 3.28 14.74 -0.44
CA GLN A 146 3.44 16.12 -0.88
C GLN A 146 4.81 16.71 -0.55
N ALA A 147 5.63 16.03 0.24
CA ALA A 147 6.99 16.47 0.55
C ALA A 147 7.85 16.47 -0.74
N PRO A 148 8.45 17.61 -1.12
CA PRO A 148 9.33 17.65 -2.28
C PRO A 148 10.55 16.76 -2.01
N ALA A 149 10.90 15.91 -2.99
CA ALA A 149 12.10 15.09 -2.93
C ALA A 149 13.32 15.98 -2.60
N PRO A 150 14.23 15.55 -1.71
CA PRO A 150 15.47 16.29 -1.47
C PRO A 150 16.21 16.39 -2.81
N SER A 151 16.37 17.62 -3.29
CA SER A 151 17.09 17.90 -4.52
C SER A 151 18.52 17.41 -4.37
N ALA A 152 18.86 16.35 -5.09
CA ALA A 152 20.22 15.84 -5.22
C ALA A 152 21.05 16.81 -6.09
N THR A 153 21.36 17.99 -5.56
CA THR A 153 22.23 18.96 -6.24
C THR A 153 23.00 19.83 -5.24
N ALA A 154 23.97 19.25 -4.52
CA ALA A 154 25.06 20.01 -3.88
C ALA A 154 26.23 19.13 -3.39
N ALA A 155 26.75 18.22 -4.22
CA ALA A 155 28.02 17.55 -3.93
C ALA A 155 28.78 17.20 -5.23
N ALA A 156 29.05 18.20 -6.06
CA ALA A 156 29.95 18.07 -7.20
C ALA A 156 30.54 19.43 -7.58
N HIS A 157 31.39 20.00 -6.72
CA HIS A 157 32.38 21.00 -7.11
C HIS A 157 33.41 21.19 -6.00
N GLU A 158 34.43 20.33 -5.96
CA GLU A 158 35.82 20.67 -5.58
C GLU A 158 36.65 19.39 -5.56
N VAL A 159 37.22 19.02 -6.72
CA VAL A 159 38.62 18.58 -6.85
C VAL A 159 38.98 18.73 -8.33
N ALA A 160 39.43 19.91 -8.73
CA ALA A 160 40.10 20.11 -10.00
C ALA A 160 41.56 20.49 -9.73
N ALA A 161 42.44 19.56 -10.10
CA ALA A 161 43.77 19.81 -10.66
C ALA A 161 44.79 20.61 -9.81
N GLY A 162 45.31 19.97 -8.77
CA GLY A 162 46.70 20.15 -8.37
C GLY A 162 47.62 19.24 -9.18
N ALA A 163 47.89 19.59 -10.44
CA ALA A 163 48.92 18.94 -11.25
C ALA A 163 49.31 19.86 -12.42
N LEU A 164 50.40 20.62 -12.26
CA LEU A 164 51.35 21.01 -13.31
C LEU A 164 52.41 21.95 -12.69
N GLY A 165 53.61 21.42 -12.46
CA GLY A 165 54.83 22.18 -12.21
C GLY A 165 56.02 21.39 -12.73
N PRO A 166 56.84 22.00 -13.58
CA PRO A 166 58.27 22.06 -13.31
C PRO A 166 58.74 23.48 -12.98
#